data_AF-A0A0R3VXF5-F1
#
_entry.id   AF-A0A0R3VXF5-F1
#
_cell.length_a   1.000
_cell.length_b   1.000
_cell.length_c   1.000
_cell.angle_alpha   90.00
_cell.angle_beta   90.00
_cell.angle_gamma   90.00
#
_symmetry.space_group_name_H-M   'P 1'
#
loop_
_entity.id
_entity.type
_entity.pdbx_description
1 polymer ?
#
loop_
_entity_poly.entity_id
_entity_poly.type
_entity_poly.pdbx_seq_one_letter_code
_entity_poly.pdbx_strand_id
1 'polypeptide(L)'
;MARHGGQAATHLEHQGCVIKLIYIYLIVFILAYAVVSCVYYFVLTADQQKQFESVVLYVFDFQQVIKVSFILGFYVQLVFSRFWEQFNSVPRIFTPTLAVAGAIQGEGRARAIRRTCERCMNANFIIEASRLCVAAKKRFPTTQHLAQAG
;
A
#
# COMPACT_ATOMS: atom_id res chain seq x y z
N MET A 1 26.49 -22.65 -19.79
CA MET A 1 26.73 -21.26 -20.19
C MET A 1 25.39 -20.52 -20.15
N ALA A 2 25.35 -19.36 -19.49
CA ALA A 2 24.27 -18.36 -19.43
C ALA A 2 22.96 -18.68 -18.66
N ARG A 3 22.85 -18.14 -17.42
CA ARG A 3 21.68 -17.36 -16.94
C ARG A 3 21.96 -16.62 -15.61
N HIS A 4 23.02 -15.80 -15.57
CA HIS A 4 23.28 -14.90 -14.42
C HIS A 4 22.64 -13.51 -14.54
N GLY A 5 22.01 -13.17 -15.68
CA GLY A 5 21.43 -11.84 -15.92
C GLY A 5 19.97 -11.62 -15.48
N GLY A 6 19.26 -12.67 -15.06
CA GLY A 6 17.81 -12.58 -14.77
C GLY A 6 17.46 -12.02 -13.38
N GLN A 7 18.32 -12.22 -12.38
CA GLN A 7 18.07 -11.74 -11.01
C GLN A 7 18.34 -10.23 -10.84
N ALA A 8 19.21 -9.65 -11.68
CA ALA A 8 19.51 -8.22 -11.63
C ALA A 8 18.33 -7.37 -12.16
N ALA A 9 17.63 -7.84 -13.20
CA ALA A 9 16.50 -7.11 -13.79
C ALA A 9 15.30 -7.03 -12.84
N THR A 10 14.96 -8.12 -12.16
CA THR A 10 13.85 -8.13 -11.20
C THR A 10 14.13 -7.24 -9.99
N HIS A 11 15.37 -7.17 -9.51
CA HIS A 11 15.73 -6.30 -8.40
C HIS A 11 15.56 -4.81 -8.77
N LEU A 12 15.88 -4.43 -10.01
CA LEU A 12 15.74 -3.05 -10.50
C LEU A 12 14.27 -2.62 -10.66
N GLU A 13 13.40 -3.51 -11.13
CA GLU A 13 11.96 -3.21 -11.26
C GLU A 13 11.29 -2.93 -9.90
N HIS A 14 11.68 -3.67 -8.85
CA HIS A 14 11.12 -3.50 -7.51
C HIS A 14 11.66 -2.24 -6.81
N GLN A 15 12.94 -1.92 -6.99
CA GLN A 15 13.56 -0.70 -6.46
C GLN A 15 12.96 0.57 -7.09
N GLY A 16 12.51 0.49 -8.35
CA GLY A 16 11.83 1.58 -9.03
C GLY A 16 10.47 1.95 -8.40
N CYS A 17 9.77 1.02 -7.75
CA CYS A 17 8.44 1.27 -7.19
C CYS A 17 8.48 2.20 -5.96
N VAL A 18 9.38 1.94 -5.02
CA VAL A 18 9.50 2.75 -3.79
C VAL A 18 10.02 4.15 -4.13
N ILE A 19 11.02 4.24 -5.00
CA ILE A 19 11.57 5.53 -5.45
C ILE A 19 10.47 6.33 -6.18
N LYS A 20 9.66 5.68 -7.04
CA LYS A 20 8.52 6.31 -7.72
C LYS A 20 7.41 6.75 -6.76
N LEU A 21 7.31 6.19 -5.56
CA LEU A 21 6.36 6.64 -4.54
C LEU A 21 6.87 7.88 -3.79
N ILE A 22 8.18 7.95 -3.52
CA ILE A 22 8.77 9.00 -2.67
C ILE A 22 9.34 10.20 -3.45
N TYR A 23 9.57 10.07 -4.77
CA TYR A 23 10.32 11.08 -5.53
C TYR A 23 9.70 12.49 -5.48
N ILE A 24 8.36 12.61 -5.47
CA ILE A 24 7.68 13.91 -5.38
C ILE A 24 8.03 14.59 -4.05
N TYR A 25 7.98 13.85 -2.96
CA TYR A 25 8.33 14.36 -1.62
C TYR A 25 9.81 14.76 -1.54
N LEU A 26 10.71 13.99 -2.16
CA LEU A 26 12.13 14.33 -2.22
C LEU A 26 12.38 15.62 -3.01
N ILE A 27 11.74 15.80 -4.17
CA ILE A 27 11.87 17.02 -4.97
C ILE A 27 11.37 18.23 -4.17
N VAL A 28 10.20 18.12 -3.54
CA VAL A 28 9.65 19.20 -2.70
C VAL A 28 10.60 19.52 -1.54
N PHE A 29 11.19 18.51 -0.91
CA PHE A 29 12.17 18.70 0.17
C PHE A 29 13.45 19.41 -0.31
N ILE A 30 14.02 18.99 -1.44
CA ILE A 30 15.21 19.61 -2.02
C ILE A 30 14.91 21.06 -2.41
N LEU A 31 13.76 21.33 -3.02
CA LEU A 31 13.35 22.69 -3.37
C LEU A 31 13.16 23.58 -2.14
N ALA A 32 12.49 23.09 -1.11
CA ALA A 32 12.32 23.82 0.15
C ALA A 32 13.67 24.12 0.81
N TYR A 33 14.57 23.12 0.86
CA TYR A 33 15.92 23.30 1.39
C TYR A 33 16.70 24.33 0.57
N ALA A 34 16.66 24.25 -0.76
CA ALA A 34 17.32 25.20 -1.64
C ALA A 34 16.79 26.63 -1.45
N VAL A 35 15.47 26.81 -1.26
CA VAL A 35 14.88 28.12 -0.95
C VAL A 35 15.42 28.67 0.37
N VAL A 36 15.47 27.85 1.42
CA VAL A 36 16.04 28.26 2.72
C VAL A 36 17.52 28.62 2.59
N SER A 37 18.30 27.82 1.86
CA SER A 37 19.71 28.12 1.56
C SER A 37 19.86 29.43 0.78
N CYS A 38 19.03 29.68 -0.24
CA CYS A 38 19.05 30.93 -0.99
C CYS A 38 18.74 32.14 -0.09
N VAL A 39 17.75 32.03 0.81
CA VAL A 39 17.44 33.09 1.77
C VAL A 39 18.64 33.35 2.71
N TYR A 40 19.26 32.29 3.23
CA TYR A 40 20.44 32.42 4.11
C TYR A 40 21.62 33.10 3.41
N TYR A 41 21.91 32.75 2.15
CA TYR A 41 23.07 33.27 1.42
C TYR A 41 22.85 34.64 0.76
N PHE A 42 21.66 34.90 0.20
CA PHE A 42 21.42 36.11 -0.60
C PHE A 42 20.66 37.23 0.13
N VAL A 43 19.92 36.91 1.20
CA VAL A 43 19.01 37.87 1.85
C VAL A 43 19.48 38.23 3.25
N LEU A 44 20.07 37.27 3.98
CA LEU A 44 20.31 37.40 5.41
C LEU A 44 21.62 38.15 5.72
N THR A 45 21.55 39.14 6.63
CA THR A 45 22.74 39.88 7.09
C THR A 45 23.49 39.09 8.17
N ALA A 46 24.78 39.39 8.42
CA ALA A 46 25.64 38.65 9.35
C ALA A 46 25.05 38.44 10.76
N ASP A 47 24.38 39.44 11.34
CA ASP A 47 23.73 39.29 12.66
C ASP A 47 22.50 38.38 12.62
N GLN A 48 21.75 38.41 11.53
CA GLN A 48 20.58 37.55 11.32
C GLN A 48 20.99 36.08 11.05
N GLN A 49 22.13 35.86 10.39
CA GLN A 49 22.69 34.52 10.19
C GLN A 49 23.03 33.84 11.53
N LYS A 50 23.61 34.56 12.49
CA LYS A 50 23.88 34.03 13.84
C LYS A 50 22.61 33.61 14.57
N GLN A 51 21.54 34.40 14.45
CA GLN A 51 20.24 34.05 15.04
C GLN A 51 19.66 32.80 14.38
N PHE A 52 19.76 32.70 13.05
CA PHE A 52 19.32 31.52 12.30
C PHE A 52 20.08 30.25 12.72
N GLU A 53 21.40 30.33 12.90
CA GLU A 53 22.22 29.20 13.36
C GLU A 53 21.79 28.71 14.76
N SER A 54 21.47 29.63 15.67
CA SER A 54 20.96 29.26 16.99
C SER A 54 19.62 28.51 16.90
N VAL A 55 18.72 28.93 16.01
CA VAL A 55 17.45 28.23 15.75
C VAL A 55 17.68 26.84 15.16
N VAL A 56 18.61 26.69 14.20
CA VAL A 56 18.93 25.39 13.60
C VAL A 56 19.48 24.43 14.65
N LEU A 57 20.37 24.88 15.52
CA LEU A 57 20.90 24.06 16.62
C LEU A 57 19.80 23.63 17.60
N TYR A 58 18.86 24.52 17.92
CA TYR A 58 17.70 24.18 18.75
C TYR A 58 16.83 23.09 18.11
N VAL A 59 16.55 23.21 16.80
CA VAL A 59 15.77 22.20 16.06
C VAL A 59 16.53 20.86 15.99
N PHE A 60 17.84 20.89 15.82
CA PHE A 60 18.68 19.68 15.79
C PHE A 60 18.61 18.90 17.12
N ASP A 61 18.67 19.59 18.25
CA ASP A 61 18.55 18.97 19.57
C ASP A 61 17.15 18.37 19.78
N PHE A 62 16.11 19.10 19.38
CA PHE A 62 14.72 18.63 19.47
C PHE A 62 14.45 17.38 18.61
N GLN A 63 15.09 17.25 17.44
CA GLN A 63 14.99 16.05 16.60
C GLN A 63 15.50 14.78 17.31
N GLN A 64 16.45 14.89 18.23
CA GLN A 64 16.93 13.73 19.01
C GLN A 64 15.95 13.30 20.10
N VAL A 65 15.19 14.25 20.65
CA VAL A 65 14.20 14.00 21.71
C VAL A 65 12.99 13.24 21.16
N ILE A 66 12.47 13.63 19.99
CA ILE A 66 11.36 12.92 19.34
C ILE A 66 11.91 11.85 18.41
N LYS A 67 12.01 10.62 18.91
CA LYS A 67 12.35 9.45 18.09
C LYS A 67 11.19 9.10 17.14
N VAL A 68 11.04 9.86 16.06
CA VAL A 68 10.02 9.62 15.01
C VAL A 68 10.10 8.18 14.49
N SER A 69 11.32 7.64 14.37
CA SER A 69 11.57 6.26 13.95
C SER A 69 10.89 5.22 14.84
N PHE A 70 10.72 5.49 16.14
CA PHE A 70 10.02 4.58 17.06
C PHE A 70 8.54 4.51 16.70
N ILE A 71 7.87 5.67 16.63
CA ILE A 71 6.44 5.77 16.29
C ILE A 71 6.17 5.19 14.91
N LEU A 72 7.01 5.50 13.92
CA LEU A 72 6.91 4.96 12.58
C LEU A 72 7.05 3.43 12.59
N GLY A 73 7.95 2.89 13.40
CA GLY A 73 8.10 1.45 13.61
C GLY A 73 6.82 0.78 14.13
N PHE A 74 6.18 1.35 15.16
CA PHE A 74 4.88 0.83 15.63
C PHE A 74 3.80 0.93 14.57
N TYR A 75 3.75 2.05 13.87
CA TYR A 75 2.75 2.28 12.84
C TYR A 75 2.88 1.25 11.71
N VAL A 76 4.09 1.04 11.18
CA VAL A 76 4.37 0.06 10.14
C VAL A 76 4.05 -1.35 10.62
N GLN A 77 4.41 -1.70 11.86
CA GLN A 77 4.10 -3.02 12.43
C GLN A 77 2.59 -3.25 12.53
N LEU A 78 1.82 -2.25 12.96
CA LEU A 78 0.37 -2.32 13.05
C LEU A 78 -0.26 -2.48 11.66
N VAL A 79 0.16 -1.67 10.68
CA VAL A 79 -0.32 -1.76 9.30
C VAL A 79 0.00 -3.13 8.71
N PHE A 80 1.21 -3.63 8.92
CA PHE A 80 1.63 -4.95 8.45
C PHE A 80 0.80 -6.07 9.07
N SER A 81 0.52 -6.02 10.38
CA SER A 81 -0.33 -6.99 11.07
C SER A 81 -1.74 -7.03 10.47
N ARG A 82 -2.36 -5.87 10.26
CA ARG A 82 -3.69 -5.77 9.64
C ARG A 82 -3.70 -6.27 8.19
N PHE A 83 -2.68 -5.90 7.41
CA PHE A 83 -2.50 -6.41 6.05
C PHE A 83 -2.36 -7.93 6.04
N TRP A 84 -1.57 -8.49 6.95
CA TRP A 84 -1.36 -9.93 7.05
C TRP A 84 -2.63 -10.67 7.45
N GLU A 85 -3.43 -10.13 8.36
CA GLU A 85 -4.75 -10.66 8.70
C GLU A 85 -5.70 -10.65 7.48
N GLN A 86 -5.69 -9.57 6.70
CA GLN A 86 -6.46 -9.48 5.46
C GLN A 86 -5.96 -10.49 4.42
N PHE A 87 -4.65 -10.68 4.27
CA PHE A 87 -4.06 -11.65 3.36
C PHE A 87 -4.45 -13.09 3.73
N ASN A 88 -4.38 -13.43 5.02
CA ASN A 88 -4.81 -14.74 5.52
C ASN A 88 -6.34 -14.95 5.48
N SER A 89 -7.14 -13.89 5.27
CA SER A 89 -8.58 -14.02 5.07
C SER A 89 -8.96 -14.55 3.69
N VAL A 90 -8.09 -14.40 2.69
CA VAL A 90 -8.37 -14.82 1.30
C VAL A 90 -8.56 -16.35 1.19
N PRO A 91 -7.68 -17.21 1.75
CA PRO A 91 -7.90 -18.66 1.78
C PRO A 91 -9.21 -19.11 2.42
N ARG A 92 -9.75 -18.35 3.40
CA ARG A 92 -11.01 -18.70 4.09
C ARG A 92 -12.23 -18.73 3.17
N ILE A 93 -12.15 -18.12 1.98
CA ILE A 93 -13.22 -18.13 0.97
C ILE A 93 -13.07 -19.32 0.01
N PHE A 94 -11.83 -19.75 -0.22
CA PHE A 94 -11.52 -20.92 -1.02
C PHE A 94 -11.84 -22.24 -0.32
N THR A 95 -11.65 -22.32 1.01
CA THR A 95 -11.93 -23.53 1.79
C THR A 95 -13.40 -24.01 1.72
N PRO A 96 -14.45 -23.18 1.90
CA PRO A 96 -15.83 -23.63 1.76
C PRO A 96 -16.18 -23.95 0.30
N THR A 97 -15.60 -23.23 -0.66
CA THR A 97 -15.77 -23.52 -2.10
C THR A 97 -15.31 -24.94 -2.43
N LEU A 98 -14.13 -25.33 -1.95
CA LEU A 98 -13.59 -26.67 -2.14
C LEU A 98 -14.42 -27.74 -1.41
N ALA A 99 -14.91 -27.43 -0.21
CA ALA A 99 -15.78 -28.33 0.55
C ALA A 99 -17.10 -28.60 -0.18
N VAL A 100 -17.73 -27.57 -0.76
CA VAL A 100 -18.96 -27.70 -1.56
C VAL A 100 -18.72 -28.54 -2.82
N ALA A 101 -17.56 -28.37 -3.46
CA ALA A 101 -17.17 -29.16 -4.62
C ALA A 101 -17.01 -30.66 -4.28
N GLY A 102 -16.47 -30.98 -3.11
CA GLY A 102 -16.32 -32.35 -2.63
C GLY A 102 -17.61 -32.99 -2.11
N ALA A 103 -18.48 -32.21 -1.44
CA ALA A 103 -19.68 -32.70 -0.79
C ALA A 103 -20.85 -32.97 -1.75
N ILE A 104 -20.99 -32.15 -2.79
CA ILE A 104 -22.08 -32.29 -3.76
C ILE A 104 -21.51 -32.92 -5.02
N GLN A 105 -21.66 -34.22 -5.21
CA GLN A 105 -21.18 -34.94 -6.39
C GLN A 105 -22.33 -35.23 -7.37
N GLY A 106 -22.04 -35.30 -8.68
CA GLY A 106 -23.04 -35.63 -9.71
C GLY A 106 -23.30 -34.54 -10.76
N GLU A 107 -24.06 -34.91 -11.79
CA GLU A 107 -24.38 -34.09 -12.97
C GLU A 107 -25.76 -33.41 -12.87
N GLY A 108 -26.05 -32.48 -13.78
CA GLY A 108 -27.36 -31.80 -13.86
C GLY A 108 -27.65 -30.91 -12.65
N ARG A 109 -28.62 -31.28 -11.81
CA ARG A 109 -29.07 -30.47 -10.65
C ARG A 109 -27.96 -30.28 -9.60
N ALA A 110 -27.17 -31.31 -9.33
CA ALA A 110 -26.05 -31.24 -8.39
C ALA A 110 -24.96 -30.25 -8.86
N ARG A 111 -24.71 -30.22 -10.17
CA ARG A 111 -23.79 -29.25 -10.81
C ARG A 111 -24.33 -27.82 -10.73
N ALA A 112 -25.63 -27.62 -10.93
CA ALA A 112 -26.27 -26.31 -10.82
C ALA A 112 -26.20 -25.76 -9.38
N ILE A 113 -26.40 -26.61 -8.36
CA ILE A 113 -26.28 -26.21 -6.95
C ILE A 113 -24.84 -25.79 -6.62
N ARG A 114 -23.82 -26.56 -7.03
CA ARG A 114 -22.40 -26.17 -6.81
C ARG A 114 -22.08 -24.80 -7.40
N ARG A 115 -22.39 -24.60 -8.69
CA ARG A 115 -22.14 -23.32 -9.38
C ARG A 115 -22.87 -22.15 -8.74
N THR A 116 -24.09 -22.34 -8.26
CA THR A 116 -24.86 -21.29 -7.60
C THR A 116 -24.24 -20.92 -6.25
N CYS A 117 -23.79 -21.92 -5.49
CA CYS A 117 -23.11 -21.71 -4.21
C CYS A 117 -21.78 -20.96 -4.39
N GLU A 118 -20.95 -21.40 -5.34
CA GLU A 118 -19.69 -20.75 -5.71
C GLU A 118 -19.90 -19.31 -6.17
N ARG A 119 -20.90 -19.06 -7.04
CA ARG A 119 -21.25 -17.70 -7.47
C ARG A 119 -21.69 -16.82 -6.31
N CYS A 120 -22.47 -17.34 -5.37
CA CYS A 120 -22.90 -16.58 -4.18
C CYS A 120 -21.70 -16.21 -3.28
N MET A 121 -20.79 -17.15 -3.03
CA MET A 121 -19.57 -16.90 -2.25
C MET A 121 -18.66 -15.87 -2.94
N ASN A 122 -18.46 -16.01 -4.26
CA ASN A 122 -17.68 -15.06 -5.05
C ASN A 122 -18.32 -13.67 -5.10
N ALA A 123 -19.65 -13.58 -5.23
CA ALA A 123 -20.38 -12.31 -5.20
C ALA A 123 -20.19 -11.60 -3.86
N ASN A 124 -20.32 -12.33 -2.74
CA ASN A 124 -20.08 -11.76 -1.41
C ASN A 124 -18.64 -11.24 -1.26
N PHE A 125 -17.66 -12.00 -1.74
CA PHE A 125 -16.26 -11.54 -1.73
C PHE A 125 -16.04 -10.26 -2.55
N ILE A 126 -16.62 -10.16 -3.75
CA ILE A 126 -16.49 -8.97 -4.60
C ILE A 126 -17.15 -7.76 -3.95
N ILE A 127 -18.30 -7.93 -3.28
CA ILE A 127 -18.99 -6.85 -2.56
C ILE A 127 -18.10 -6.32 -1.43
N GLU A 128 -17.55 -7.20 -0.60
CA GLU A 128 -16.66 -6.80 0.49
C GLU A 128 -15.35 -6.20 -0.03
N ALA A 129 -14.76 -6.78 -1.08
CA ALA A 129 -13.59 -6.21 -1.75
C ALA A 129 -13.88 -4.82 -2.31
N SER A 130 -15.09 -4.55 -2.80
CA SER A 130 -15.50 -3.23 -3.31
C SER A 130 -15.66 -2.18 -2.20
N ARG A 131 -15.82 -2.60 -0.95
CA ARG A 131 -15.84 -1.70 0.22
C ARG A 131 -14.43 -1.35 0.69
N LEU A 132 -13.51 -2.30 0.61
CA LEU A 132 -12.13 -2.18 1.10
C LEU A 132 -11.16 -1.63 0.05
N CYS A 133 -11.31 -2.05 -1.20
CA CYS A 133 -10.38 -1.76 -2.29
C CYS A 133 -10.97 -0.76 -3.28
N VAL A 134 -10.31 0.40 -3.44
CA VAL A 134 -10.70 1.42 -4.42
C VAL A 134 -10.72 0.87 -5.85
N ALA A 135 -9.80 -0.05 -6.18
CA ALA A 135 -9.77 -0.70 -7.49
C ALA A 135 -11.03 -1.54 -7.77
N ALA A 136 -11.48 -2.32 -6.78
CA ALA A 136 -12.71 -3.11 -6.89
C ALA A 136 -13.94 -2.19 -6.94
N LYS A 137 -13.98 -1.13 -6.12
CA LYS A 137 -15.02 -0.09 -6.15
C LYS A 137 -15.12 0.60 -7.51
N LYS A 138 -13.98 0.90 -8.14
CA LYS A 138 -13.94 1.53 -9.48
C LYS A 138 -14.44 0.56 -10.56
N ARG A 139 -14.22 -0.74 -10.38
CA ARG A 139 -14.68 -1.78 -11.30
C ARG A 139 -16.17 -2.10 -11.15
N PHE A 140 -16.68 -2.15 -9.91
CA PHE A 140 -18.07 -2.46 -9.58
C PHE A 140 -18.64 -1.40 -8.62
N PRO A 141 -18.98 -0.20 -9.11
CA PRO A 141 -19.44 0.89 -8.25
C PRO A 141 -20.81 0.64 -7.61
N THR A 142 -21.67 -0.12 -8.30
CA THR A 142 -23.02 -0.47 -7.83
C THR A 142 -23.26 -1.97 -7.97
N THR A 143 -24.19 -2.51 -7.18
CA THR A 143 -24.61 -3.92 -7.27
C THR A 143 -25.22 -4.25 -8.65
N GLN A 144 -25.73 -3.25 -9.37
CA GLN A 144 -26.21 -3.42 -10.75
C GLN A 144 -25.06 -3.76 -11.72
N HIS A 145 -23.88 -3.15 -11.56
CA HIS A 145 -22.70 -3.50 -12.36
C HIS A 145 -22.18 -4.90 -12.05
N LEU A 146 -22.36 -5.38 -10.82
CA LEU A 146 -22.05 -6.77 -10.47
C LEU A 146 -23.02 -7.73 -11.17
N ALA A 147 -24.33 -7.45 -11.12
CA ALA A 147 -25.35 -8.26 -11.78
C ALA A 147 -25.18 -8.32 -13.31
N GLN A 148 -24.70 -7.23 -13.92
CA GLN A 148 -24.38 -7.18 -15.36
C GLN A 148 -23.13 -8.00 -15.73
N ALA A 149 -22.25 -8.30 -14.78
CA ALA A 149 -21.00 -9.02 -15.01
C ALA A 149 -21.14 -10.55 -14.95
N GLY A 150 -22.27 -11.08 -14.48
CA GLY A 150 -22.57 -12.52 -14.40
C GLY A 150 -22.56 -13.08 -12.98
#